data_AF-A0A9X5F3R8-F1
#
_entry.id   AF-A0A9X5F3R8-F1
#
_cell.length_a   1.000
_cell.length_b   1.000
_cell.length_c   1.000
_cell.angle_alpha   90.00
_cell.angle_beta   90.00
_cell.angle_gamma   90.00
#
_symmetry.space_group_name_H-M   'P 1'
#
loop_
_entity.id
_entity.type
_entity.pdbx_description
1 polymer ?
#
loop_
_entity_poly.entity_id
_entity_poly.type
_entity_poly.pdbx_seq_one_letter_code
_entity_poly.pdbx_strand_id
1 'polypeptide(L)'
;MSYTQVILALIQILGGTLAGAFISYKLSLSSWTKQKEKEWENAQKLKRKENIETLYLLLVEWDKLLMDVLYQMHITALDRRHKEKLNQKMNQAKDDLHVKIEMLCRLQFNELETEMSLIDDHFNLAINNYQRLDDNNYIDEEIAEDIKKSGIAIQEAIKEMRKKLHAMYHSK
;
A
#
# COMPACT_ATOMS: atom_id res chain seq x y z
N MET A 1 49.48 13.22 -58.29
CA MET A 1 49.20 12.56 -57.00
C MET A 1 49.78 11.17 -57.06
N SER A 2 50.64 10.78 -56.11
CA SER A 2 51.18 9.42 -56.08
C SER A 2 50.15 8.45 -55.52
N TYR A 3 50.13 7.21 -56.02
CA TYR A 3 49.23 6.13 -55.59
C TYR A 3 49.22 5.92 -54.07
N THR A 4 50.36 6.15 -53.43
CA THR A 4 50.54 6.10 -51.98
C THR A 4 49.69 7.12 -51.21
N GLN A 5 49.48 8.32 -51.74
CA GLN A 5 48.63 9.35 -51.10
C GLN A 5 47.14 8.96 -51.15
N VAL A 6 46.71 8.29 -52.24
CA VAL A 6 45.32 7.82 -52.40
C VAL A 6 45.03 6.66 -51.45
N ILE A 7 45.98 5.73 -51.27
CA ILE A 7 45.84 4.59 -50.35
C ILE A 7 45.82 5.05 -48.89
N LEU A 8 46.67 6.00 -48.50
CA LEU A 8 46.67 6.57 -47.14
C LEU A 8 45.36 7.32 -46.83
N ALA A 9 44.82 8.06 -47.80
CA ALA A 9 43.53 8.74 -47.65
C ALA A 9 42.38 7.73 -47.50
N LEU A 10 42.39 6.64 -48.28
CA LEU A 10 41.40 5.56 -48.16
C LEU A 10 41.47 4.85 -46.80
N ILE A 11 42.67 4.61 -46.26
CA ILE A 11 42.85 4.01 -44.93
C ILE A 11 42.37 4.95 -43.82
N GLN A 12 42.61 6.26 -43.93
CA GLN A 12 42.11 7.24 -42.96
C GLN A 12 40.58 7.36 -42.98
N ILE A 13 39.98 7.36 -44.17
CA ILE A 13 38.52 7.41 -44.31
C ILE A 13 37.90 6.10 -43.80
N LEU A 14 38.33 4.95 -44.31
CA LEU A 14 37.77 3.65 -43.94
C LEU A 14 38.07 3.26 -42.49
N GLY A 15 39.31 3.45 -42.02
CA GLY A 15 39.72 3.05 -40.67
C GLY A 15 39.27 4.03 -39.58
N GLY A 16 39.36 5.34 -39.84
CA GLY A 16 39.07 6.37 -38.84
C GLY A 16 37.58 6.68 -38.71
N THR A 17 36.88 6.87 -39.84
CA THR A 17 35.48 7.33 -39.79
C THR A 17 34.50 6.19 -39.49
N LEU A 18 34.72 4.98 -40.03
CA LEU A 18 33.85 3.84 -39.71
C LEU A 18 34.04 3.35 -38.27
N ALA A 19 35.28 3.33 -37.76
CA ALA A 19 35.54 2.99 -36.36
C ALA A 19 34.95 4.04 -35.40
N GLY A 20 35.11 5.33 -35.71
CA GLY A 20 34.52 6.42 -34.94
C GLY A 20 32.99 6.38 -34.93
N ALA A 21 32.37 6.11 -36.09
CA ALA A 21 30.92 5.95 -36.21
C ALA A 21 30.39 4.75 -35.41
N PHE A 22 31.09 3.61 -35.44
CA PHE A 22 30.71 2.41 -34.68
C PHE A 22 30.81 2.62 -33.16
N ILE A 23 31.88 3.27 -32.68
CA ILE A 23 32.06 3.60 -31.25
C ILE A 23 30.99 4.59 -30.81
N SER A 24 30.71 5.62 -31.61
CA SER A 24 29.69 6.64 -31.32
C SER A 24 28.30 6.01 -31.25
N TYR A 25 27.98 5.07 -32.16
CA TYR A 25 26.74 4.30 -32.14
C TYR A 25 26.61 3.45 -30.87
N LYS A 26 27.65 2.70 -30.47
CA LYS A 26 27.62 1.91 -29.23
C LYS A 26 27.46 2.77 -27.97
N LEU A 27 28.16 3.89 -27.89
CA LEU A 27 28.03 4.83 -26.76
C LEU A 27 26.64 5.45 -26.71
N SER A 28 26.09 5.85 -27.86
CA SER A 28 24.72 6.34 -27.98
C SER A 28 23.71 5.30 -27.51
N LEU A 29 23.83 4.04 -27.97
CA LEU A 29 22.96 2.95 -27.55
C LEU A 29 23.03 2.71 -26.04
N SER A 30 24.24 2.68 -25.48
CA SER A 30 24.46 2.53 -24.03
C SER A 30 23.90 3.70 -23.22
N SER A 31 24.03 4.93 -23.72
CA SER A 31 23.46 6.11 -23.06
C SER A 31 21.92 6.09 -23.10
N TRP A 32 21.35 5.64 -24.22
CA TRP A 32 19.91 5.51 -24.38
C TRP A 32 19.32 4.41 -23.50
N THR A 33 19.99 3.26 -23.39
CA THR A 33 19.55 2.19 -22.48
C THR A 33 19.62 2.63 -21.02
N LYS A 34 20.70 3.31 -20.61
CA LYS A 34 20.81 3.87 -19.24
C LYS A 34 19.75 4.92 -18.97
N GLN A 35 19.43 5.75 -19.96
CA GLN A 35 18.37 6.73 -19.85
C GLN A 35 17.00 6.06 -19.69
N LYS A 36 16.71 5.02 -20.49
CA LYS A 36 15.47 4.23 -20.38
C LYS A 36 15.34 3.52 -19.05
N GLU A 37 16.42 2.95 -18.54
CA GLU A 37 16.47 2.33 -17.21
C GLU A 37 16.16 3.35 -16.12
N LYS A 38 16.79 4.53 -16.16
CA LYS A 38 16.52 5.62 -15.21
C LYS A 38 15.09 6.16 -15.32
N GLU A 39 14.56 6.30 -16.54
CA GLU A 39 13.15 6.68 -16.77
C GLU A 39 12.20 5.64 -16.14
N TRP A 40 12.50 4.35 -16.32
CA TRP A 40 11.72 3.27 -15.73
C TRP A 40 11.82 3.23 -14.20
N GLU A 41 13.02 3.36 -13.63
CA GLU A 41 13.22 3.46 -12.18
C GLU A 41 12.46 4.64 -11.57
N ASN A 42 12.52 5.81 -12.21
CA ASN A 42 11.77 6.99 -11.79
C ASN A 42 10.25 6.76 -11.86
N ALA A 43 9.77 6.09 -12.91
CA ALA A 43 8.36 5.73 -13.05
C ALA A 43 7.90 4.75 -11.96
N GLN A 44 8.72 3.75 -11.62
CA GLN A 44 8.43 2.83 -10.52
C GLN A 44 8.40 3.56 -9.17
N LYS A 45 9.35 4.47 -8.93
CA LYS A 45 9.37 5.30 -7.70
C LYS A 45 8.13 6.18 -7.59
N LEU A 46 7.70 6.82 -8.69
CA LEU A 46 6.50 7.65 -8.71
C LEU A 46 5.25 6.79 -8.42
N LYS A 47 5.10 5.67 -9.12
CA LYS A 47 4.00 4.72 -8.91
C LYS A 47 3.95 4.21 -7.46
N ARG A 48 5.11 3.92 -6.85
CA ARG A 48 5.18 3.50 -5.45
C ARG A 48 4.68 4.61 -4.51
N LYS A 49 5.00 5.88 -4.78
CA LYS A 49 4.49 7.01 -3.99
C LYS A 49 2.98 7.18 -4.13
N GLU A 50 2.45 7.11 -5.35
CA GLU A 50 1.00 7.15 -5.60
C GLU A 50 0.27 6.02 -4.85
N ASN A 51 0.83 4.81 -4.83
CA ASN A 51 0.28 3.69 -4.06
C ASN A 51 0.32 3.95 -2.55
N ILE A 52 1.37 4.58 -2.02
CA ILE A 52 1.47 4.95 -0.61
C ILE A 52 0.39 5.98 -0.25
N GLU A 53 0.22 7.02 -1.07
CA GLU A 53 -0.80 8.05 -0.87
C GLU A 53 -2.21 7.46 -0.92
N THR A 54 -2.46 6.59 -1.90
CA THR A 54 -3.73 5.86 -2.04
C THR A 54 -4.02 5.01 -0.79
N LEU A 55 -3.05 4.22 -0.34
CA LEU A 55 -3.22 3.39 0.85
C LEU A 55 -3.41 4.24 2.12
N TYR A 56 -2.71 5.37 2.24
CA TYR A 56 -2.89 6.29 3.36
C TYR A 56 -4.33 6.82 3.42
N LEU A 57 -4.89 7.26 2.29
CA LEU A 57 -6.28 7.74 2.23
C LEU A 57 -7.28 6.64 2.59
N LEU A 58 -7.08 5.43 2.07
CA LEU A 58 -7.91 4.27 2.40
C LEU A 58 -7.85 3.94 3.90
N LEU A 59 -6.67 4.00 4.52
CA LEU A 59 -6.52 3.79 5.97
C LEU A 59 -7.20 4.88 6.80
N VAL A 60 -7.30 6.12 6.32
CA VAL A 60 -8.06 7.18 7.00
C VAL A 60 -9.55 6.92 6.95
N GLU A 61 -10.06 6.52 5.80
CA GLU A 61 -11.47 6.18 5.62
C GLU A 61 -11.87 4.93 6.43
N TRP A 62 -11.02 3.90 6.39
CA TRP A 62 -11.27 2.64 7.08
C TRP A 62 -11.19 2.79 8.61
N ASP A 63 -10.25 3.55 9.14
CA ASP A 63 -10.16 3.90 10.57
C ASP A 63 -11.47 4.54 11.06
N LYS A 64 -11.97 5.55 10.33
CA LYS A 64 -13.24 6.20 10.66
C LYS A 64 -14.41 5.21 10.69
N LEU A 65 -14.48 4.32 9.71
CA LEU A 65 -15.54 3.33 9.60
C LEU A 65 -15.44 2.26 10.72
N LEU A 66 -14.25 1.74 10.98
CA LEU A 66 -14.00 0.77 12.06
C LEU A 66 -14.37 1.36 13.43
N MET A 67 -13.94 2.59 13.71
CA MET A 67 -14.25 3.24 14.98
C MET A 67 -15.75 3.53 15.15
N ASP A 68 -16.44 3.92 14.08
CA ASP A 68 -17.89 4.09 14.11
C ASP A 68 -18.61 2.76 14.35
N VAL A 69 -18.18 1.67 13.70
CA VAL A 69 -18.72 0.32 13.96
C VAL A 69 -18.50 -0.11 15.41
N LEU A 70 -17.27 0.01 15.92
CA LEU A 70 -16.92 -0.38 17.29
C LEU A 70 -17.65 0.46 18.34
N TYR A 71 -17.80 1.76 18.09
CA TYR A 71 -18.58 2.64 18.96
C TYR A 71 -20.05 2.24 19.00
N GLN A 72 -20.64 1.91 17.85
CA GLN A 72 -22.02 1.43 17.77
C GLN A 72 -22.18 0.04 18.41
N MET A 73 -21.20 -0.86 18.28
CA MET A 73 -21.18 -2.14 19.00
C MET A 73 -21.14 -1.93 20.51
N HIS A 74 -20.26 -1.05 20.99
CA HIS A 74 -20.15 -0.72 22.41
C HIS A 74 -21.43 -0.09 22.96
N ILE A 75 -22.03 0.87 22.25
CA ILE A 75 -23.34 1.42 22.64
C ILE A 75 -24.40 0.33 22.65
N THR A 76 -24.47 -0.51 21.61
CA THR A 76 -25.52 -1.53 21.50
C THR A 76 -25.38 -2.62 22.57
N ALA A 77 -24.14 -2.92 22.98
CA ALA A 77 -23.83 -3.75 24.14
C ALA A 77 -24.42 -3.17 25.43
N LEU A 78 -24.49 -1.84 25.54
CA LEU A 78 -25.02 -1.11 26.69
C LEU A 78 -26.52 -0.75 26.57
N ASP A 79 -27.04 -0.54 25.35
CA ASP A 79 -28.42 -0.11 25.04
C ASP A 79 -28.86 -0.52 23.61
N ARG A 80 -29.74 -1.52 23.51
CA ARG A 80 -30.12 -2.24 22.26
C ARG A 80 -30.87 -1.41 21.19
N ARG A 81 -31.08 -0.12 21.39
CA ARG A 81 -31.91 0.74 20.50
C ARG A 81 -31.34 0.97 19.10
N HIS A 82 -30.08 0.61 18.83
CA HIS A 82 -29.36 0.96 17.60
C HIS A 82 -29.01 -0.21 16.67
N LYS A 83 -29.57 -1.40 16.91
CA LYS A 83 -29.16 -2.68 16.29
C LYS A 83 -29.24 -2.73 14.76
N GLU A 84 -30.30 -2.21 14.14
CA GLU A 84 -30.50 -2.34 12.68
C GLU A 84 -29.48 -1.57 11.82
N LYS A 85 -28.96 -0.44 12.32
CA LYS A 85 -27.97 0.37 11.59
C LYS A 85 -26.55 -0.22 11.67
N LEU A 86 -26.29 -1.12 12.62
CA LEU A 86 -24.97 -1.66 12.89
C LEU A 86 -24.58 -2.78 11.90
N ASN A 87 -25.50 -3.67 11.56
CA ASN A 87 -25.22 -4.77 10.62
C ASN A 87 -24.82 -4.28 9.22
N GLN A 88 -25.45 -3.20 8.74
CA GLN A 88 -25.07 -2.61 7.44
C GLN A 88 -23.65 -2.01 7.47
N LYS A 89 -23.28 -1.33 8.56
CA LYS A 89 -21.96 -0.74 8.73
C LYS A 89 -20.86 -1.80 8.90
N MET A 90 -21.17 -2.91 9.59
CA MET A 90 -20.26 -4.05 9.72
C MET A 90 -19.88 -4.64 8.37
N ASN A 91 -20.87 -4.85 7.48
CA ASN A 91 -20.60 -5.39 6.15
C ASN A 91 -19.77 -4.41 5.30
N GLN A 92 -20.07 -3.11 5.35
CA GLN A 92 -19.27 -2.08 4.67
C GLN A 92 -17.81 -2.04 5.16
N ALA A 93 -17.58 -2.23 6.47
CA ALA A 93 -16.25 -2.24 7.05
C ALA A 93 -15.42 -3.46 6.64
N LYS A 94 -16.09 -4.60 6.41
CA LYS A 94 -15.45 -5.90 6.14
C LYS A 94 -15.26 -6.19 4.64
N ASP A 95 -16.16 -5.72 3.77
CA ASP A 95 -16.17 -6.23 2.39
C ASP A 95 -15.51 -5.29 1.37
N ASP A 96 -15.67 -3.98 1.47
CA ASP A 96 -15.22 -3.06 0.40
C ASP A 96 -13.88 -2.38 0.67
N LEU A 97 -13.68 -1.81 1.86
CA LEU A 97 -12.45 -1.09 2.20
C LEU A 97 -11.35 -2.03 2.67
N HIS A 98 -11.70 -3.01 3.51
CA HIS A 98 -10.76 -4.02 4.01
C HIS A 98 -10.11 -4.79 2.85
N VAL A 99 -10.90 -5.33 1.91
CA VAL A 99 -10.38 -6.09 0.77
C VAL A 99 -9.42 -5.26 -0.11
N LYS A 100 -9.75 -3.98 -0.35
CA LYS A 100 -8.88 -3.07 -1.12
C LYS A 100 -7.56 -2.81 -0.40
N ILE A 101 -7.62 -2.58 0.91
CA ILE A 101 -6.44 -2.34 1.75
C ILE A 101 -5.58 -3.61 1.83
N GLU A 102 -6.18 -4.76 2.09
CA GLU A 102 -5.51 -6.06 2.15
C GLU A 102 -4.79 -6.38 0.83
N MET A 103 -5.48 -6.17 -0.30
CA MET A 103 -4.91 -6.39 -1.63
C MET A 103 -3.71 -5.47 -1.89
N LEU A 104 -3.80 -4.19 -1.57
CA LEU A 104 -2.68 -3.25 -1.71
C LEU A 104 -1.52 -3.61 -0.79
N CYS A 105 -1.79 -4.00 0.47
CA CYS A 105 -0.76 -4.44 1.40
C CYS A 105 -0.03 -5.67 0.88
N ARG A 106 -0.76 -6.73 0.46
CA ARG A 106 -0.14 -7.95 -0.06
C ARG A 106 0.68 -7.74 -1.33
N LEU A 107 0.20 -6.90 -2.25
CA LEU A 107 0.84 -6.72 -3.55
C LEU A 107 2.03 -5.75 -3.52
N GLN A 108 2.02 -4.76 -2.62
CA GLN A 108 2.93 -3.61 -2.70
C GLN A 108 3.61 -3.27 -1.37
N PHE A 109 3.08 -3.74 -0.23
CA PHE A 109 3.53 -3.34 1.12
C PHE A 109 3.47 -4.52 2.10
N ASN A 110 4.20 -5.59 1.79
CA ASN A 110 4.25 -6.80 2.63
C ASN A 110 4.75 -6.50 4.06
N GLU A 111 5.46 -5.39 4.26
CA GLU A 111 5.93 -4.96 5.57
C GLU A 111 4.79 -4.51 6.52
N LEU A 112 3.56 -4.39 6.01
CA LEU A 112 2.35 -4.03 6.76
C LEU A 112 1.47 -5.25 7.10
N GLU A 113 1.85 -6.46 6.69
CA GLU A 113 1.05 -7.67 6.88
C GLU A 113 0.76 -7.97 8.35
N THR A 114 1.73 -7.70 9.24
CA THR A 114 1.57 -7.90 10.68
C THR A 114 0.46 -7.03 11.26
N GLU A 115 0.46 -5.72 10.96
CA GLU A 115 -0.58 -4.82 11.46
C GLU A 115 -1.94 -5.14 10.83
N MET A 116 -1.96 -5.56 9.56
CA MET A 116 -3.20 -5.99 8.91
C MET A 116 -3.82 -7.19 9.62
N SER A 117 -3.02 -8.21 9.95
CA SER A 117 -3.48 -9.38 10.71
C SER A 117 -4.01 -8.99 12.10
N LEU A 118 -3.34 -8.08 12.80
CA LEU A 118 -3.80 -7.60 14.11
C LEU A 118 -5.17 -6.91 14.02
N ILE A 119 -5.39 -6.10 12.98
CA ILE A 119 -6.68 -5.44 12.77
C ILE A 119 -7.76 -6.51 12.52
N ASP A 120 -7.48 -7.51 11.69
CA ASP A 120 -8.43 -8.58 11.38
C ASP A 120 -8.79 -9.42 12.61
N ASP A 121 -7.80 -9.80 13.40
CA ASP A 121 -8.00 -10.58 14.61
C ASP A 121 -8.87 -9.84 15.63
N HIS A 122 -8.53 -8.57 15.92
CA HIS A 122 -9.28 -7.77 16.88
C HIS A 122 -10.67 -7.37 16.36
N PHE A 123 -10.82 -7.11 15.06
CA PHE A 123 -12.12 -6.78 14.49
C PHE A 123 -13.06 -8.00 14.49
N ASN A 124 -12.55 -9.18 14.12
CA ASN A 124 -13.33 -10.41 14.21
C ASN A 124 -13.67 -10.77 15.66
N LEU A 125 -12.76 -10.53 16.61
CA LEU A 125 -13.03 -10.71 18.04
C LEU A 125 -14.19 -9.82 18.50
N ALA A 126 -14.17 -8.53 18.14
CA ALA A 126 -15.25 -7.59 18.48
C ALA A 126 -16.59 -8.02 17.87
N ILE A 127 -16.59 -8.47 16.61
CA ILE A 127 -17.78 -9.01 15.94
C ILE A 127 -18.32 -10.24 16.68
N ASN A 128 -17.47 -11.21 16.99
CA ASN A 128 -17.87 -12.45 17.66
C ASN A 128 -18.44 -12.16 19.05
N ASN A 129 -17.80 -11.29 19.81
CA ASN A 129 -18.28 -10.88 21.12
C ASN A 129 -19.63 -10.14 21.02
N TYR A 130 -19.80 -9.27 20.04
CA TYR A 130 -21.08 -8.60 19.77
C TYR A 130 -22.19 -9.60 19.39
N GLN A 131 -21.89 -10.62 18.58
CA GLN A 131 -22.87 -11.65 18.21
C GLN A 131 -23.34 -12.48 19.41
N ARG A 132 -22.42 -12.83 20.33
CA ARG A 132 -22.78 -13.55 21.58
C ARG A 132 -23.75 -12.78 22.47
N LEU A 133 -23.71 -11.45 22.39
CA LEU A 133 -24.61 -10.53 23.08
C LEU A 133 -26.04 -10.64 22.54
N ASP A 134 -26.18 -10.86 21.24
CA ASP A 134 -27.48 -10.97 20.59
C ASP A 134 -28.23 -12.23 21.03
N ASP A 135 -27.50 -13.35 21.17
CA ASP A 135 -28.05 -14.65 21.52
C ASP A 135 -28.51 -14.76 23.00
N ASN A 136 -27.90 -14.01 23.92
CA ASN A 136 -28.08 -14.21 25.36
C ASN A 136 -28.97 -13.19 26.09
N ASN A 137 -29.54 -12.21 25.38
CA ASN A 137 -30.50 -11.22 25.93
C ASN A 137 -30.05 -10.40 27.16
N TYR A 138 -28.78 -10.44 27.56
CA TYR A 138 -28.26 -9.72 28.73
C TYR A 138 -27.32 -8.57 28.31
N ILE A 139 -27.31 -7.48 29.09
CA ILE A 139 -26.31 -6.41 28.97
C ILE A 139 -25.05 -6.92 29.65
N ASP A 140 -23.92 -6.94 28.92
CA ASP A 140 -22.68 -7.48 29.44
C ASP A 140 -21.58 -6.41 29.36
N GLU A 141 -21.27 -5.83 30.52
CA GLU A 141 -20.19 -4.84 30.67
C GLU A 141 -18.83 -5.44 30.28
N GLU A 142 -18.63 -6.76 30.42
CA GLU A 142 -17.42 -7.46 30.00
C GLU A 142 -17.27 -7.43 28.48
N ILE A 143 -18.36 -7.70 27.75
CA ILE A 143 -18.35 -7.63 26.28
C ILE A 143 -18.13 -6.19 25.81
N ALA A 144 -18.79 -5.21 26.46
CA ALA A 144 -18.59 -3.80 26.12
C ALA A 144 -17.13 -3.37 26.32
N GLU A 145 -16.46 -3.85 27.36
CA GLU A 145 -15.04 -3.59 27.62
C GLU A 145 -14.12 -4.32 26.63
N ASP A 146 -14.44 -5.55 26.22
CA ASP A 146 -13.66 -6.28 25.22
C ASP A 146 -13.75 -5.66 23.81
N ILE A 147 -14.92 -5.14 23.43
CA ILE A 147 -15.09 -4.36 22.19
C ILE A 147 -14.22 -3.11 22.25
N LYS A 148 -14.19 -2.42 23.40
CA LYS A 148 -13.35 -1.23 23.60
C LYS A 148 -11.86 -1.55 23.53
N LYS A 149 -11.40 -2.64 24.17
CA LYS A 149 -10.00 -3.11 24.06
C LYS A 149 -9.63 -3.43 22.61
N SER A 150 -10.53 -4.08 21.87
CA SER A 150 -10.34 -4.37 20.45
C SER A 150 -10.19 -3.08 19.63
N GLY A 151 -11.00 -2.05 19.94
CA GLY A 151 -10.86 -0.75 19.30
C GLY A 151 -9.53 -0.07 19.57
N ILE A 152 -9.00 -0.14 20.79
CA ILE A 152 -7.68 0.41 21.12
C ILE A 152 -6.59 -0.31 20.32
N ALA A 153 -6.61 -1.64 20.28
CA ALA A 153 -5.62 -2.42 19.54
C ALA A 153 -5.65 -2.12 18.03
N ILE A 154 -6.85 -1.99 17.45
CA ILE A 154 -7.03 -1.59 16.04
C ILE A 154 -6.45 -0.20 15.79
N GLN A 155 -6.72 0.78 16.66
CA GLN A 155 -6.15 2.13 16.51
C GLN A 155 -4.62 2.14 16.57
N GLU A 156 -4.04 1.35 17.46
CA GLU A 156 -2.59 1.21 17.57
C GLU A 156 -1.98 0.58 16.31
N ALA A 157 -2.59 -0.47 15.77
CA ALA A 157 -2.16 -1.11 14.53
C ALA A 157 -2.23 -0.14 13.34
N ILE A 158 -3.36 0.58 13.16
CA ILE A 158 -3.50 1.59 12.11
C ILE A 158 -2.46 2.70 12.24
N LYS A 159 -2.17 3.14 13.48
CA LYS A 159 -1.15 4.15 13.75
C LYS A 159 0.25 3.68 13.32
N GLU A 160 0.61 2.43 13.63
CA GLU A 160 1.89 1.86 13.18
C GLU A 160 1.94 1.69 11.66
N MET A 161 0.84 1.27 11.01
CA MET A 161 0.77 1.24 9.53
C MET A 161 1.04 2.63 8.93
N ARG A 162 0.38 3.68 9.44
CA ARG A 162 0.59 5.06 8.96
C ARG A 162 2.02 5.53 9.15
N LYS A 163 2.64 5.18 10.28
CA LYS A 163 4.05 5.49 10.56
C LYS A 163 5.00 4.77 9.61
N LYS A 164 4.78 3.48 9.34
CA LYS A 164 5.55 2.71 8.34
C LYS A 164 5.39 3.29 6.95
N LEU A 165 4.17 3.62 6.52
CA LEU A 165 3.91 4.26 5.22
C LEU A 165 4.60 5.61 5.09
N HIS A 166 4.57 6.43 6.14
CA HIS A 166 5.28 7.71 6.16
C HIS A 166 6.80 7.51 5.98
N ALA A 167 7.39 6.53 6.67
CA ALA A 167 8.80 6.19 6.49
C ALA A 167 9.11 5.72 5.05
N MET A 168 8.24 4.89 4.46
CA MET A 168 8.38 4.44 3.06
C MET A 168 8.32 5.61 2.07
N TYR A 169 7.43 6.58 2.29
CA TYR A 169 7.26 7.75 1.42
C TYR A 169 8.54 8.60 1.34
N HIS A 170 9.26 8.70 2.45
CA HIS A 170 10.48 9.50 2.58
C HIS A 170 11.78 8.72 2.32
N SER A 171 11.71 7.39 2.12
CA SER A 171 12.86 6.61 1.70
C SER A 171 13.30 6.99 0.27
N LYS A 172 14.62 7.20 0.07
CA LYS A 172 15.22 7.72 -1.17
C LYS A 172 15.42 6.65 -2.25
#